data_AF-A0A3A4Q7S8-F1
#
_entry.id   AF-A0A3A4Q7S8-F1
#
_cell.length_a   1.000
_cell.length_b   1.000
_cell.length_c   1.000
_cell.angle_alpha   90.00
_cell.angle_beta   90.00
_cell.angle_gamma   90.00
#
_symmetry.space_group_name_H-M   'P 1'
#
loop_
_entity.id
_entity.type
_entity.pdbx_description
1 polymer ?
#
loop_
_entity_poly.entity_id
_entity_poly.type
_entity_poly.pdbx_seq_one_letter_code
_entity_poly.pdbx_strand_id
1 'polypeptide(L)'
;MGLKGNKSNKGKLVGGAVGFAMGGPVGAIAGALFGHMFDGANATSERIPSARSARSSDHAYAVLECVPADSDAKIKQAYRQKVREFHPDAIAARGLPEEFIRIAHDKFTEIRNAYDMIQKERTQQQS
;
A
#
# COMPACT_ATOMS: atom_id res chain seq x y z
N MET A 1 34.62 26.67 26.77
CA MET A 1 33.31 26.58 27.45
C MET A 1 32.24 26.79 26.39
N GLY A 2 31.46 25.75 26.07
CA GLY A 2 30.46 25.77 25.00
C GLY A 2 29.88 24.38 24.76
N LEU A 3 28.66 24.16 25.23
CA LEU A 3 27.95 22.87 25.27
C LEU A 3 27.65 22.35 23.85
N LYS A 4 27.95 21.08 23.56
CA LYS A 4 27.40 20.37 22.39
C LYS A 4 26.64 19.14 22.85
N GLY A 5 25.33 19.18 22.64
CA GLY A 5 24.32 18.28 23.21
C GLY A 5 24.48 16.81 22.82
N ASN A 6 24.26 15.97 23.84
CA ASN A 6 24.09 14.53 23.79
C ASN A 6 22.82 14.14 23.01
N LYS A 7 22.95 13.49 21.85
CA LYS A 7 21.82 12.82 21.18
C LYS A 7 21.64 11.44 21.78
N SER A 8 20.94 11.40 22.91
CA SER A 8 20.43 10.17 23.54
C SER A 8 19.51 9.42 22.58
N ASN A 9 20.03 8.35 22.01
CA ASN A 9 19.34 7.20 21.44
C ASN A 9 18.50 6.50 22.51
N LYS A 10 17.40 7.13 22.94
CA LYS A 10 16.40 6.57 23.86
C LYS A 10 15.06 6.54 23.14
N GLY A 11 14.72 5.39 22.55
CA GLY A 11 13.40 5.22 21.92
C GLY A 11 13.20 3.99 21.04
N LYS A 12 14.24 3.21 20.69
CA LYS A 12 14.12 2.14 19.68
C LYS A 12 13.90 0.72 20.23
N LEU A 13 13.44 0.57 21.47
CA LEU A 13 13.33 -0.75 22.12
C LEU A 13 12.03 -0.97 22.92
N VAL A 14 10.95 -0.24 22.62
CA VAL A 14 9.76 -0.25 23.49
C VAL A 14 8.86 -1.47 23.25
N GLY A 15 8.61 -1.87 22.00
CA GLY A 15 7.66 -2.95 21.69
C GLY A 15 8.07 -4.33 22.20
N GLY A 16 9.33 -4.73 21.98
CA GLY A 16 9.84 -6.03 22.42
C GLY A 16 9.98 -6.15 23.95
N ALA A 17 10.41 -5.08 24.62
CA ALA A 17 10.58 -5.07 26.06
C ALA A 17 9.23 -5.10 26.81
N VAL A 18 8.23 -4.35 26.34
CA VAL A 18 6.86 -4.39 26.90
C VAL A 18 6.23 -5.77 26.70
N GLY A 19 6.40 -6.35 25.51
CA GLY A 19 5.94 -7.71 25.23
C GLY A 19 6.59 -8.77 26.13
N PHE A 20 7.90 -8.63 26.40
CA PHE A 20 8.60 -9.51 27.34
C PHE A 20 8.08 -9.36 28.77
N ALA A 21 7.85 -8.13 29.23
CA ALA A 21 7.38 -7.86 30.59
C ALA A 21 5.95 -8.37 30.84
N MET A 22 5.06 -8.35 29.82
CA MET A 22 3.68 -8.83 29.97
C MET A 22 3.51 -10.34 29.67
N GLY A 23 4.34 -10.93 28.82
CA GLY A 23 4.11 -12.30 28.32
C GLY A 23 5.37 -13.16 28.13
N GLY A 24 6.51 -12.75 28.68
CA GLY A 24 7.77 -13.47 28.57
C GLY A 24 8.33 -13.52 27.14
N PRO A 25 9.20 -14.49 26.82
CA PRO A 25 9.88 -14.57 25.51
C PRO A 25 8.93 -14.56 24.31
N VAL A 26 7.77 -15.22 24.43
CA VAL A 26 6.75 -15.25 23.38
C VAL A 26 6.08 -13.88 23.22
N GLY A 27 5.76 -13.23 24.33
CA GLY A 27 5.23 -11.87 24.34
C GLY A 27 6.21 -10.86 23.71
N ALA A 28 7.52 -11.06 23.85
CA ALA A 28 8.53 -10.21 23.22
C ALA A 28 8.48 -10.29 21.68
N ILE A 29 8.29 -11.48 21.12
CA ILE A 29 8.15 -11.71 19.67
C ILE A 29 6.86 -11.04 19.17
N ALA A 30 5.75 -11.26 19.87
CA ALA A 30 4.46 -10.64 19.52
C ALA A 30 4.51 -9.11 19.65
N GLY A 31 5.15 -8.58 20.70
CA GLY A 31 5.34 -7.15 20.93
C GLY A 31 6.26 -6.49 19.91
N ALA A 32 7.28 -7.20 19.41
CA ALA A 32 8.09 -6.74 18.29
C ALA A 32 7.28 -6.67 16.98
N LEU A 33 6.44 -7.67 16.70
CA LEU A 33 5.54 -7.68 15.54
C LEU A 33 4.51 -6.54 15.61
N PHE A 34 3.92 -6.31 16.79
CA PHE A 34 2.91 -5.27 16.99
C PHE A 34 3.51 -3.86 16.98
N GLY A 35 4.70 -3.68 17.57
CA GLY A 35 5.46 -2.43 17.47
C GLY A 35 5.73 -2.02 16.03
N HIS A 36 5.87 -3.00 15.12
CA HIS A 36 6.07 -2.76 13.69
C HIS A 36 4.81 -2.30 12.94
N MET A 37 3.60 -2.52 13.49
CA MET A 37 2.33 -2.07 12.92
C MET A 37 1.95 -0.65 13.36
N PHE A 38 2.40 -0.23 14.55
CA PHE A 38 2.12 1.10 15.12
C PHE A 38 3.16 2.16 14.74
N ASP A 39 4.37 1.73 14.33
CA ASP A 39 5.45 2.61 13.86
C ASP A 39 5.34 2.93 12.35
N GLY A 40 4.13 3.31 11.92
CA GLY A 40 3.86 3.85 10.57
C GLY A 40 4.33 5.29 10.38
N ALA A 41 5.22 5.81 11.23
CA ALA A 41 5.69 7.19 11.19
C ALA A 41 7.20 7.34 11.41
N ASN A 42 8.02 6.49 10.77
CA ASN A 42 9.46 6.67 10.50
C ASN A 42 10.45 5.84 11.36
N ALA A 43 10.56 4.53 11.13
CA ALA A 43 11.86 3.86 11.28
C ALA A 43 12.01 2.63 10.38
N THR A 44 13.17 2.57 9.75
CA THR A 44 13.60 1.61 8.74
C THR A 44 14.07 0.27 9.31
N SER A 45 13.70 -0.79 8.59
CA SER A 45 14.52 -1.97 8.23
C SER A 45 14.85 -3.03 9.30
N GLU A 46 14.24 -4.22 9.17
CA GLU A 46 14.97 -5.49 8.96
C GLU A 46 14.23 -6.40 7.95
N ARG A 47 14.99 -7.20 7.21
CA ARG A 47 14.63 -7.89 5.95
C ARG A 47 13.55 -8.99 6.11
N ILE A 48 12.38 -8.77 5.49
CA ILE A 48 11.58 -9.85 4.87
C ILE A 48 11.25 -9.41 3.42
N PRO A 49 12.04 -9.82 2.41
CA PRO A 49 11.66 -9.62 1.03
C PRO A 49 10.59 -10.66 0.66
N SER A 50 9.31 -10.25 0.62
CA SER A 50 8.26 -10.82 -0.27
C SER A 50 6.84 -10.27 0.07
N ALA A 51 6.53 -10.02 1.34
CA ALA A 51 5.15 -9.67 1.75
C ALA A 51 4.69 -8.24 1.41
N ARG A 52 5.59 -7.34 0.98
CA ARG A 52 5.19 -5.99 0.53
C ARG A 52 4.83 -5.97 -0.97
N SER A 53 5.49 -6.80 -1.77
CA SER A 53 5.25 -6.91 -3.22
C SER A 53 3.93 -7.61 -3.51
N ALA A 54 3.68 -8.76 -2.85
CA ALA A 54 2.42 -9.49 -2.98
C ALA A 54 1.21 -8.64 -2.56
N ARG A 55 1.32 -7.89 -1.44
CA ARG A 55 0.27 -6.95 -1.03
C ARG A 55 0.03 -5.80 -2.02
N SER A 56 1.01 -5.46 -2.85
CA SER A 56 0.91 -4.36 -3.80
C SER A 56 0.24 -4.77 -5.11
N SER A 57 0.45 -6.01 -5.57
CA SER A 57 -0.28 -6.56 -6.72
C SER A 57 -1.69 -6.97 -6.35
N ASP A 58 -1.90 -7.58 -5.17
CA ASP A 58 -3.25 -7.94 -4.68
C ASP A 58 -4.20 -6.73 -4.66
N HIS A 59 -3.70 -5.58 -4.21
CA HIS A 59 -4.46 -4.32 -4.23
C HIS A 59 -4.78 -3.87 -5.66
N ALA A 60 -3.84 -4.02 -6.61
CA ALA A 60 -4.08 -3.63 -7.99
C ALA A 60 -5.19 -4.47 -8.65
N TYR A 61 -5.23 -5.78 -8.39
CA TYR A 61 -6.31 -6.64 -8.85
C TYR A 61 -7.66 -6.27 -8.21
N ALA A 62 -7.66 -5.94 -6.90
CA ALA A 62 -8.85 -5.45 -6.21
C ALA A 62 -9.39 -4.13 -6.79
N VAL A 63 -8.50 -3.16 -7.11
CA VAL A 63 -8.87 -1.89 -7.75
C VAL A 63 -9.54 -2.11 -9.11
N LEU A 64 -9.13 -3.12 -9.88
CA LEU A 64 -9.77 -3.48 -11.15
C LEU A 64 -10.93 -4.47 -11.00
N GLU A 65 -11.24 -4.94 -9.78
CA GLU A 65 -12.19 -6.02 -9.52
C GLU A 65 -11.91 -7.27 -10.38
N CYS A 66 -10.63 -7.60 -10.50
CA CYS A 66 -10.15 -8.79 -11.19
C CYS A 66 -9.39 -9.69 -10.22
N VAL A 67 -9.04 -10.88 -10.67
CA VAL A 67 -8.14 -11.80 -9.96
C VAL A 67 -6.88 -12.08 -10.77
N PRO A 68 -5.75 -12.47 -10.14
CA PRO A 68 -4.52 -12.82 -10.85
C PRO A 68 -4.70 -13.93 -11.90
N ALA A 69 -5.71 -14.79 -11.73
CA ALA A 69 -6.08 -15.86 -12.65
C ALA A 69 -6.83 -15.39 -13.91
N ASP A 70 -7.32 -14.14 -13.95
CA ASP A 70 -8.06 -13.62 -15.11
C ASP A 70 -7.16 -13.43 -16.33
N SER A 71 -7.70 -13.62 -17.54
CA SER A 71 -6.94 -13.40 -18.78
C SER A 71 -6.60 -11.91 -18.98
N ASP A 72 -5.49 -11.64 -19.68
CA ASP A 72 -5.10 -10.26 -20.01
C ASP A 72 -6.21 -9.48 -20.74
N ALA A 73 -6.98 -10.18 -21.59
CA ALA A 73 -8.12 -9.60 -22.29
C ALA A 73 -9.21 -9.12 -21.32
N LYS A 74 -9.51 -9.92 -20.29
CA LYS A 74 -10.50 -9.59 -19.26
C LYS A 74 -10.04 -8.43 -18.38
N ILE A 75 -8.78 -8.44 -17.94
CA ILE A 75 -8.19 -7.33 -17.17
C ILE A 75 -8.22 -6.03 -17.99
N LYS A 76 -7.83 -6.09 -19.26
CA LYS A 76 -7.88 -4.92 -20.16
C LYS A 76 -9.31 -4.44 -20.39
N GLN A 77 -10.29 -5.34 -20.41
CA GLN A 77 -11.71 -4.97 -20.51
C GLN A 77 -12.18 -4.26 -19.24
N ALA A 78 -11.87 -4.80 -18.05
CA ALA A 78 -12.21 -4.19 -16.77
C ALA A 78 -11.60 -2.79 -16.61
N TYR A 79 -10.32 -2.63 -16.99
CA TYR A 79 -9.65 -1.33 -17.03
C TYR A 79 -10.42 -0.31 -17.89
N ARG A 80 -10.77 -0.67 -19.13
CA ARG A 80 -11.54 0.22 -20.03
C ARG A 80 -12.91 0.58 -19.45
N GLN A 81 -13.55 -0.36 -18.76
CA GLN A 81 -14.85 -0.14 -18.14
C GLN A 81 -14.74 0.88 -17.00
N LYS A 82 -13.81 0.67 -16.06
CA LYS A 82 -13.60 1.59 -14.94
C LYS A 82 -13.14 2.97 -15.37
N VAL A 83 -12.29 3.05 -16.41
CA VAL A 83 -11.91 4.34 -17.01
C VAL A 83 -13.12 5.12 -17.51
N ARG A 84 -14.08 4.47 -18.18
CA ARG A 84 -15.30 5.14 -18.65
C ARG A 84 -16.20 5.60 -17.50
N GLU A 85 -16.25 4.83 -16.43
CA GLU A 85 -17.07 5.11 -15.25
C GLU A 85 -16.53 6.28 -14.42
N PHE A 86 -15.21 6.33 -14.23
CA PHE A 86 -14.53 7.33 -13.41
C PHE A 86 -13.79 8.40 -14.24
N HIS A 87 -14.11 8.57 -15.52
CA HIS A 87 -13.47 9.62 -16.31
C HIS A 87 -13.91 11.01 -15.82
N PRO A 88 -12.99 11.93 -15.51
CA PRO A 88 -13.35 13.26 -15.01
C PRO A 88 -14.27 14.00 -15.99
N ASP A 89 -14.01 13.94 -17.30
CA ASP A 89 -14.87 14.56 -18.30
C ASP A 89 -16.28 13.96 -18.34
N ALA A 90 -16.42 12.64 -18.15
CA ALA A 90 -17.72 12.00 -18.15
C ALA A 90 -18.54 12.38 -16.91
N ILE A 91 -17.88 12.60 -15.78
CA ILE A 91 -18.47 13.08 -14.52
C ILE A 91 -18.83 14.56 -14.62
N ALA A 92 -17.95 15.39 -15.20
CA ALA A 92 -18.19 16.80 -15.45
C ALA A 92 -19.36 17.03 -16.41
N ALA A 93 -19.46 16.23 -17.48
CA ALA A 93 -20.55 16.31 -18.45
C ALA A 93 -21.93 15.98 -17.84
N ARG A 94 -21.97 15.23 -16.73
CA ARG A 94 -23.21 14.94 -15.98
C ARG A 94 -23.63 16.09 -15.05
N GLY A 95 -22.86 17.18 -14.98
CA GLY A 95 -23.14 18.33 -14.12
C GLY A 95 -22.97 18.03 -12.63
N LEU A 96 -22.14 17.04 -12.28
CA LEU A 96 -21.85 16.71 -10.90
C LEU A 96 -20.96 17.80 -10.25
N PRO A 97 -21.08 18.04 -8.93
CA PRO A 97 -20.23 18.99 -8.21
C PRO A 97 -18.73 18.74 -8.38
N GLU A 98 -17.92 19.80 -8.26
CA GLU A 98 -16.45 19.74 -8.44
C GLU A 98 -15.77 18.70 -7.55
N GLU A 99 -16.28 18.47 -6.34
CA GLU A 99 -15.76 17.43 -5.44
C GLU A 99 -15.86 16.03 -6.05
N PHE A 100 -16.90 15.73 -6.82
CA PHE A 100 -17.01 14.45 -7.53
C PHE A 100 -16.03 14.35 -8.70
N ILE A 101 -15.71 15.46 -9.36
CA ILE A 101 -14.70 15.51 -10.42
C ILE A 101 -13.31 15.22 -9.83
N ARG A 102 -13.01 15.77 -8.65
CA ARG A 102 -11.77 15.50 -7.91
C ARG A 102 -11.66 14.03 -7.49
N ILE A 103 -12.72 13.48 -6.89
CA ILE A 103 -12.77 12.05 -6.52
C ILE A 103 -12.62 11.16 -7.76
N ALA A 104 -13.25 11.51 -8.88
CA ALA A 104 -13.12 10.78 -10.13
C ALA A 104 -11.68 10.83 -10.67
N HIS A 105 -11.01 11.97 -10.61
CA HIS A 105 -9.60 12.10 -10.98
C HIS A 105 -8.68 11.22 -10.12
N ASP A 106 -8.89 11.19 -8.81
CA ASP A 106 -8.12 10.36 -7.89
C ASP A 106 -8.34 8.86 -8.19
N LYS A 107 -9.61 8.46 -8.40
CA LYS A 107 -9.96 7.10 -8.80
C LYS A 107 -9.40 6.71 -10.16
N PHE A 108 -9.47 7.61 -11.13
CA PHE A 108 -8.89 7.39 -12.46
C PHE A 108 -7.37 7.14 -12.36
N THR A 109 -6.67 7.94 -11.56
CA THR A 109 -5.24 7.76 -11.29
C THR A 109 -4.96 6.41 -10.62
N GLU A 110 -5.76 6.04 -9.63
CA GLU A 110 -5.67 4.75 -8.93
C GLU A 110 -5.86 3.56 -9.89
N ILE A 111 -6.87 3.61 -10.77
CA ILE A 111 -7.17 2.60 -11.80
C ILE A 111 -5.99 2.45 -12.77
N ARG A 112 -5.41 3.57 -13.23
CA ARG A 112 -4.25 3.54 -14.13
C ARG A 112 -3.03 2.90 -13.47
N ASN A 113 -2.72 3.31 -12.25
CA ASN A 113 -1.58 2.76 -11.50
C ASN A 113 -1.75 1.25 -11.26
N ALA A 114 -2.96 0.80 -10.92
CA ALA A 114 -3.26 -0.60 -10.74
C ALA A 114 -3.01 -1.42 -12.03
N TYR A 115 -3.51 -0.94 -13.18
CA TYR A 115 -3.29 -1.60 -14.46
C TYR A 115 -1.79 -1.67 -14.82
N ASP A 116 -1.05 -0.57 -14.64
CA ASP A 116 0.39 -0.52 -14.91
C ASP A 116 1.18 -1.50 -14.02
N MET A 117 0.79 -1.64 -12.74
CA MET A 117 1.40 -2.60 -11.82
C MET A 117 1.15 -4.05 -12.25
N ILE A 118 -0.08 -4.39 -12.62
CA ILE A 118 -0.44 -5.73 -13.10
C ILE A 118 0.33 -6.07 -14.38
N GLN A 119 0.43 -5.13 -15.32
CA GLN A 119 1.20 -5.36 -16.56
C GLN A 119 2.68 -5.61 -16.27
N LYS A 120 3.29 -4.83 -15.37
CA LYS A 120 4.69 -5.00 -14.96
C LYS A 120 4.93 -6.34 -14.28
N GLU A 121 4.02 -6.78 -13.43
CA GLU A 121 4.11 -8.08 -12.76
C GLU A 121 4.03 -9.23 -13.78
N ARG A 122 3.05 -9.19 -14.69
CA ARG A 122 2.88 -10.24 -15.71
C ARG A 122 4.06 -10.31 -16.68
N THR A 123 4.66 -9.17 -17.01
CA THR A 123 5.87 -9.13 -17.85
C THR A 123 7.08 -9.72 -17.12
N GLN A 124 7.22 -9.49 -15.80
CA GLN A 124 8.32 -10.04 -14.99
C GLN A 124 8.18 -11.53 -14.70
N GLN A 125 6.96 -12.07 -14.62
CA GLN A 125 6.71 -13.51 -14.43
C GLN A 125 6.96 -14.34 -15.69
N GLN A 126 7.08 -13.69 -16.86
CA GLN A 126 7.33 -14.34 -18.15
C GLN A 126 8.81 -14.33 -18.57
N SER A 127 9.71 -13.82 -17.71
CA SER A 127 11.17 -13.82 -17.93
C SER A 127 11.89 -14.79 -17.00
#